data_AF-A0AAW7RN09-F1
#
_entry.id   AF-A0AAW7RN09-F1
#
_cell.length_a   1.000
_cell.length_b   1.000
_cell.length_c   1.000
_cell.angle_alpha   90.00
_cell.angle_beta   90.00
_cell.angle_gamma   90.00
#
_symmetry.space_group_name_H-M   'P 1'
#
loop_
_entity.id
_entity.type
_entity.pdbx_description
1 polymer ?
#
loop_
_entity_poly.entity_id
_entity_poly.type
_entity_poly.pdbx_seq_one_letter_code
_entity_poly.pdbx_strand_id
1 'polypeptide(L)'
;MKRISKWKIGVGAAVLVAVAAAVGAKVIASPTDSYLAYRKKAVDAITAARMEDQADLDKKYTAEVNARLVKLVGTVRARGFSAKAGGNVQSVVPDDGMAPGPNGLFLKSDDGKVSLLVTTVPLLRDWAKRTDAGIKSTDDVAVIFDNETFYTDVFADDAAAFRFAELPVKRKPADAVVKAMLLGESQDGVPEGPNMLAVSVKQGERVYVLWREVKVPGIAACGVGRMDEEKRQECFAKRLPVQRRYSQLVSAAQVMLNDVVQ
;
A
#
# COMPACT_ATOMS: atom_id res chain seq x y z
N MET A 1 9.69 -76.07 51.59
CA MET A 1 8.22 -76.00 51.47
C MET A 1 7.83 -74.62 50.93
N LYS A 2 6.80 -74.55 50.07
CA LYS A 2 6.04 -73.39 49.53
C LYS A 2 5.87 -72.23 50.56
N ARG A 3 5.65 -70.93 50.26
CA ARG A 3 5.31 -70.11 49.07
C ARG A 3 5.35 -68.60 49.49
N ILE A 4 5.75 -67.72 48.55
CA ILE A 4 5.21 -66.37 48.19
C ILE A 4 5.10 -65.26 49.27
N SER A 5 5.76 -64.10 49.04
CA SER A 5 5.12 -62.85 48.55
C SER A 5 5.95 -61.58 48.81
N LYS A 6 6.41 -60.97 47.70
CA LYS A 6 6.52 -59.54 47.31
C LYS A 6 6.44 -58.49 48.43
N TRP A 7 7.24 -57.41 48.51
CA TRP A 7 7.77 -56.41 47.56
C TRP A 7 8.43 -55.35 48.49
N LYS A 8 9.39 -54.48 48.18
CA LYS A 8 10.14 -54.09 46.98
C LYS A 8 11.34 -53.31 47.50
N ILE A 9 12.52 -53.62 46.99
CA ILE A 9 13.81 -53.03 47.33
C ILE A 9 13.88 -51.62 46.72
N GLY A 10 14.15 -50.62 47.55
CA GLY A 10 14.51 -49.28 47.11
C GLY A 10 16.01 -49.18 46.87
N VAL A 11 16.41 -48.88 45.64
CA VAL A 11 17.70 -48.26 45.28
C VAL A 11 17.48 -47.57 43.93
N GLY A 12 17.96 -46.34 43.77
CA GLY A 12 18.00 -45.73 42.44
C GLY A 12 18.34 -44.26 42.44
N ALA A 13 19.61 -43.92 42.70
CA ALA A 13 20.18 -42.67 42.25
C ALA A 13 20.14 -42.66 40.70
N ALA A 14 19.36 -41.75 40.13
CA ALA A 14 19.32 -41.53 38.69
C ALA A 14 19.72 -40.08 38.41
N VAL A 15 20.93 -39.92 37.88
CA VAL A 15 21.43 -38.69 37.27
C VAL A 15 20.54 -38.38 36.06
N LEU A 16 19.71 -37.35 36.16
CA LEU A 16 18.91 -36.83 35.05
C LEU A 16 19.83 -36.02 34.13
N VAL A 17 20.29 -36.65 33.04
CA VAL A 17 20.82 -35.95 31.89
C VAL A 17 19.64 -35.36 31.12
N ALA A 18 19.40 -34.06 31.29
CA ALA A 18 18.43 -33.31 30.48
C ALA A 18 19.06 -33.04 29.11
N VAL A 19 18.68 -33.84 28.10
CA VAL A 19 18.95 -33.52 26.70
C VAL A 19 17.97 -32.41 26.28
N ALA A 20 18.46 -31.18 26.25
CA ALA A 20 17.73 -30.05 25.66
C ALA A 20 17.65 -30.26 24.15
N ALA A 21 16.51 -30.79 23.68
CA ALA A 21 16.17 -30.74 22.26
C ALA A 21 15.93 -29.27 21.88
N ALA A 22 16.95 -28.62 21.35
CA ALA A 22 16.80 -27.37 20.60
C ALA A 22 15.99 -27.69 19.34
N VAL A 23 14.67 -27.67 19.45
CA VAL A 23 13.78 -27.61 18.29
C VAL A 23 14.02 -26.23 17.69
N GLY A 24 14.92 -26.19 16.69
CA GLY A 24 15.10 -25.02 15.86
C GLY A 24 13.76 -24.68 15.22
N ALA A 25 13.07 -23.69 15.76
CA ALA A 25 11.93 -23.08 15.11
C ALA A 25 12.46 -22.51 13.79
N LYS A 26 12.25 -23.23 12.69
CA LYS A 26 12.31 -22.64 11.36
C LYS A 26 11.31 -21.49 11.39
N VAL A 27 11.82 -20.26 11.45
CA VAL A 27 11.01 -19.07 11.20
C VAL A 27 10.39 -19.29 9.82
N ILE A 28 9.10 -19.63 9.80
CA ILE A 28 8.35 -19.70 8.55
C ILE A 28 8.23 -18.24 8.13
N ALA A 29 9.11 -17.82 7.22
CA ALA A 29 9.04 -16.50 6.63
C ALA A 29 7.62 -16.28 6.09
N SER A 30 7.01 -15.15 6.44
CA SER A 30 5.66 -14.86 5.96
C SER A 30 5.64 -14.82 4.43
N PRO A 31 4.48 -15.01 3.77
CA PRO A 31 4.39 -14.86 2.32
C PRO A 31 4.94 -13.53 1.81
N THR A 32 4.76 -12.45 2.58
CA THR A 32 5.33 -11.14 2.31
C THR A 32 6.87 -11.16 2.43
N ASP A 33 7.42 -11.72 3.49
CA ASP A 33 8.89 -11.80 3.66
C ASP A 33 9.54 -12.61 2.54
N SER A 34 8.91 -13.72 2.13
CA SER A 34 9.38 -14.52 1.00
C SER A 34 9.35 -13.75 -0.31
N TYR A 35 8.33 -12.91 -0.53
CA TYR A 35 8.26 -12.03 -1.69
C TYR A 35 9.35 -10.96 -1.67
N LEU A 36 9.53 -10.27 -0.53
CA LEU A 36 10.53 -9.21 -0.39
C LEU A 36 11.96 -9.75 -0.52
N ALA A 37 12.24 -10.91 0.09
CA ALA A 37 13.52 -11.59 -0.05
C ALA A 37 13.81 -11.98 -1.51
N TYR A 38 12.79 -12.42 -2.26
CA TYR A 38 12.94 -12.71 -3.67
C TYR A 38 13.25 -11.45 -4.49
N ARG A 39 12.53 -10.36 -4.23
CA ARG A 39 12.76 -9.08 -4.91
C ARG A 39 14.18 -8.58 -4.65
N LYS A 40 14.65 -8.65 -3.40
CA LYS A 40 16.04 -8.31 -3.06
C LYS A 40 17.04 -9.17 -3.83
N LYS A 41 16.84 -10.50 -3.87
CA LYS A 41 17.71 -11.40 -4.63
C LYS A 41 17.75 -11.04 -6.12
N ALA A 42 16.61 -10.66 -6.70
CA ALA A 42 16.53 -10.25 -8.09
C ALA A 42 17.32 -8.95 -8.35
N VAL A 43 17.17 -7.94 -7.48
CA VAL A 43 18.01 -6.72 -7.53
C VAL A 43 19.49 -7.09 -7.47
N ASP A 44 19.90 -7.86 -6.45
CA ASP A 44 21.30 -8.24 -6.26
C ASP A 44 21.86 -9.00 -7.50
N ALA A 45 21.04 -9.83 -8.14
CA ALA A 45 21.42 -10.57 -9.36
C ALA A 45 21.56 -9.67 -10.59
N ILE A 46 20.68 -8.67 -10.77
CA ILE A 46 20.77 -7.71 -11.87
C ILE A 46 21.99 -6.81 -11.67
N THR A 47 22.18 -6.26 -10.47
CA THR A 47 23.30 -5.39 -10.15
C THR A 47 24.66 -6.09 -10.32
N ALA A 48 24.74 -7.39 -10.04
CA ALA A 48 25.96 -8.17 -10.22
C ALA A 48 26.22 -8.62 -11.67
N ALA A 49 25.23 -8.49 -12.57
CA ALA A 49 25.37 -8.89 -13.96
C ALA A 49 26.13 -7.86 -14.79
N ARG A 50 26.67 -8.30 -15.94
CA ARG A 50 27.26 -7.39 -16.93
C ARG A 50 26.16 -6.45 -17.45
N MET A 51 26.50 -5.21 -17.74
CA MET A 51 25.54 -4.20 -18.23
C MET A 51 24.72 -4.69 -19.44
N GLU A 52 25.38 -5.42 -20.35
CA GLU A 52 24.76 -6.02 -21.54
C GLU A 52 23.60 -6.97 -21.21
N ASP A 53 23.65 -7.62 -20.05
CA ASP A 53 22.71 -8.66 -19.63
C ASP A 53 21.63 -8.12 -18.67
N GLN A 54 21.79 -6.89 -18.17
CA GLN A 54 20.93 -6.32 -17.12
C GLN A 54 19.47 -6.13 -17.58
N ALA A 55 19.26 -5.63 -18.81
CA ALA A 55 17.91 -5.38 -19.33
C ALA A 55 17.10 -6.69 -19.49
N ASP A 56 17.74 -7.75 -19.98
CA ASP A 56 17.10 -9.05 -20.14
C ASP A 56 16.80 -9.71 -18.78
N LEU A 57 17.72 -9.56 -17.83
CA LEU A 57 17.52 -10.02 -16.45
C LEU A 57 16.41 -9.24 -15.75
N ASP A 58 16.36 -7.92 -15.89
CA ASP A 58 15.29 -7.11 -15.30
C ASP A 58 13.94 -7.52 -15.87
N LYS A 59 13.80 -7.61 -17.20
CA LYS A 59 12.56 -8.07 -17.84
C LYS A 59 12.10 -9.42 -17.30
N LYS A 60 13.03 -10.37 -17.15
CA LYS A 60 12.74 -11.70 -16.59
C LYS A 60 12.27 -11.60 -15.13
N TYR A 61 13.05 -10.93 -14.28
CA TYR A 61 12.75 -10.85 -12.86
C TYR A 61 11.50 -10.01 -12.57
N THR A 62 11.23 -8.96 -13.35
CA THR A 62 10.00 -8.17 -13.29
C THR A 62 8.77 -9.05 -13.51
N ALA A 63 8.79 -9.92 -14.53
CA ALA A 63 7.70 -10.88 -14.76
C ALA A 63 7.52 -11.85 -13.58
N GLU A 64 8.60 -12.37 -13.03
CA GLU A 64 8.58 -13.31 -11.89
C GLU A 64 8.11 -12.63 -10.58
N VAL A 65 8.56 -11.40 -10.32
CA VAL A 65 8.14 -10.58 -9.17
C VAL A 65 6.65 -10.28 -9.28
N ASN A 66 6.16 -9.86 -10.45
CA ASN A 66 4.73 -9.60 -10.67
C ASN A 66 3.89 -10.88 -10.52
N ALA A 67 4.37 -12.04 -11.00
CA ALA A 67 3.68 -13.31 -10.80
C ALA A 67 3.58 -13.71 -9.31
N ARG A 68 4.62 -13.43 -8.52
CA ARG A 68 4.59 -13.64 -7.06
C ARG A 68 3.67 -12.65 -6.37
N LEU A 69 3.63 -11.40 -6.82
CA LEU A 69 2.77 -10.36 -6.29
C LEU A 69 1.28 -10.68 -6.51
N VAL A 70 0.92 -11.17 -7.70
CA VAL A 70 -0.43 -11.67 -8.00
C VAL A 70 -0.84 -12.80 -7.07
N LYS A 71 0.07 -13.74 -6.77
CA LYS A 71 -0.20 -14.83 -5.81
C LYS A 71 -0.32 -14.32 -4.37
N LEU A 72 0.52 -13.36 -3.98
CA LEU A 72 0.56 -12.79 -2.63
C LEU A 72 -0.69 -11.95 -2.34
N VAL A 73 -1.05 -11.05 -3.24
CA VAL A 73 -2.25 -10.21 -3.10
C VAL A 73 -3.50 -11.03 -3.39
N GLY A 74 -3.46 -12.00 -4.30
CA GLY A 74 -4.60 -12.86 -4.61
C GLY A 74 -5.72 -12.14 -5.38
N THR A 75 -6.90 -12.77 -5.44
CA THR A 75 -8.03 -12.25 -6.21
C THR A 75 -8.53 -10.92 -5.67
N VAL A 76 -8.63 -9.93 -6.56
CA VAL A 76 -9.25 -8.63 -6.30
C VAL A 76 -10.70 -8.70 -6.73
N ARG A 77 -11.61 -8.33 -5.82
CA ARG A 77 -13.03 -8.15 -6.12
C ARG A 77 -13.35 -6.68 -5.94
N ALA A 78 -13.52 -5.98 -7.06
CA ALA A 78 -13.94 -4.59 -7.10
C ALA A 78 -14.99 -4.43 -8.19
N ARG A 79 -16.06 -3.68 -7.91
CA ARG A 79 -17.16 -3.47 -8.86
C ARG A 79 -16.69 -2.58 -10.01
N GLY A 80 -16.97 -2.99 -11.25
CA GLY A 80 -16.59 -2.22 -12.44
C GLY A 80 -15.10 -2.29 -12.78
N PHE A 81 -14.38 -3.29 -12.25
CA PHE A 81 -13.00 -3.61 -12.60
C PHE A 81 -12.90 -5.04 -13.10
N SER A 82 -12.06 -5.26 -14.13
CA SER A 82 -11.69 -6.60 -14.58
C SER A 82 -11.05 -7.41 -13.45
N ALA A 83 -11.40 -8.70 -13.34
CA ALA A 83 -10.76 -9.61 -12.40
C ALA A 83 -9.28 -9.92 -12.75
N LYS A 84 -8.83 -9.57 -13.95
CA LYS A 84 -7.44 -9.74 -14.37
C LYS A 84 -6.63 -8.53 -13.93
N ALA A 85 -5.87 -8.69 -12.86
CA ALA A 85 -4.94 -7.68 -12.37
C ALA A 85 -3.49 -8.13 -12.62
N GLY A 86 -2.65 -7.19 -13.08
CA GLY A 86 -1.20 -7.35 -13.14
C GLY A 86 -0.55 -6.75 -11.91
N GLY A 87 0.69 -7.16 -11.60
CA GLY A 87 1.49 -6.44 -10.61
C GLY A 87 1.92 -5.07 -11.15
N ASN A 88 2.09 -4.09 -10.26
CA ASN A 88 2.48 -2.73 -10.62
C ASN A 88 3.99 -2.51 -10.75
N VAL A 89 4.81 -3.57 -10.57
CA VAL A 89 6.26 -3.45 -10.68
C VAL A 89 6.64 -3.32 -12.14
N GLN A 90 7.12 -2.15 -12.54
CA GLN A 90 7.56 -1.87 -13.91
C GLN A 90 8.98 -2.36 -14.17
N SER A 91 9.85 -2.22 -13.17
CA SER A 91 11.24 -2.68 -13.15
C SER A 91 11.60 -3.16 -11.74
N VAL A 92 12.47 -4.16 -11.62
CA VAL A 92 12.99 -4.61 -10.32
C VAL A 92 14.06 -3.66 -9.82
N VAL A 93 14.88 -3.14 -10.72
CA VAL A 93 15.86 -2.07 -10.44
C VAL A 93 15.25 -0.72 -10.81
N PRO A 94 14.97 0.18 -9.85
CA PRO A 94 14.46 1.51 -10.16
C PRO A 94 15.44 2.25 -11.08
N ASP A 95 14.96 2.78 -12.21
CA ASP A 95 15.78 3.38 -13.28
C ASP A 95 15.42 4.86 -13.53
N ASP A 96 14.36 5.37 -12.92
CA ASP A 96 13.75 6.67 -13.23
C ASP A 96 14.05 7.78 -12.21
N GLY A 97 14.80 7.47 -11.14
CA GLY A 97 15.09 8.44 -10.07
C GLY A 97 13.89 8.77 -9.18
N MET A 98 12.72 8.16 -9.42
CA MET A 98 11.54 8.29 -8.58
C MET A 98 11.45 7.12 -7.59
N ALA A 99 10.97 7.40 -6.37
CA ALA A 99 10.73 6.35 -5.40
C ALA A 99 9.53 5.52 -5.86
N PRO A 100 9.68 4.20 -6.07
CA PRO A 100 8.55 3.39 -6.48
C PRO A 100 7.54 3.29 -5.35
N GLY A 101 6.26 3.46 -5.67
CA GLY A 101 5.15 3.23 -4.75
C GLY A 101 5.10 1.81 -4.16
N PRO A 102 4.16 1.56 -3.24
CA PRO A 102 4.01 0.25 -2.66
C PRO A 102 3.70 -0.80 -3.73
N ASN A 103 4.36 -1.96 -3.63
CA ASN A 103 4.09 -3.08 -4.51
C ASN A 103 2.64 -3.54 -4.32
N GLY A 104 1.91 -3.69 -5.42
CA GLY A 104 0.53 -4.15 -5.43
C GLY A 104 0.06 -4.60 -6.81
N LEU A 105 -1.23 -4.83 -6.93
CA LEU A 105 -1.90 -5.11 -8.18
C LEU A 105 -2.53 -3.84 -8.73
N PHE A 106 -2.27 -3.55 -9.99
CA PHE A 106 -2.83 -2.40 -10.67
C PHE A 106 -3.98 -2.84 -11.57
N LEU A 107 -5.09 -2.11 -11.50
CA LEU A 107 -6.30 -2.30 -12.27
C LEU A 107 -6.79 -0.95 -12.79
N LYS A 108 -7.48 -0.98 -13.92
CA LYS A 108 -8.32 0.13 -14.38
C LYS A 108 -9.77 -0.32 -14.42
N SER A 109 -10.68 0.62 -14.17
CA SER A 109 -12.11 0.39 -14.34
C SER A 109 -12.41 0.02 -15.79
N ASP A 110 -13.55 -0.64 -16.01
CA ASP A 110 -13.97 -1.08 -17.34
C ASP A 110 -14.14 0.10 -18.33
N ASP A 111 -14.45 1.29 -17.83
CA ASP A 111 -14.52 2.53 -18.61
C ASP A 111 -13.19 3.31 -18.68
N GLY A 112 -12.13 2.78 -18.05
CA GLY A 112 -10.78 3.32 -18.05
C GLY A 112 -10.56 4.59 -17.23
N LYS A 113 -11.58 5.09 -16.51
CA LYS A 113 -11.53 6.40 -15.82
C LYS A 113 -11.03 6.33 -14.39
N VAL A 114 -11.09 5.17 -13.75
CA VAL A 114 -10.65 4.99 -12.37
C VAL A 114 -9.50 4.00 -12.35
N SER A 115 -8.37 4.43 -11.82
CA SER A 115 -7.24 3.57 -11.51
C SER A 115 -7.42 3.00 -10.11
N LEU A 116 -6.96 1.76 -9.91
CA LEU A 116 -7.02 1.06 -8.64
C LEU A 116 -5.68 0.35 -8.39
N LEU A 117 -5.05 0.67 -7.25
CA LEU A 117 -3.96 -0.10 -6.69
C LEU A 117 -4.49 -0.94 -5.52
N VAL A 118 -4.19 -2.23 -5.51
CA VAL A 118 -4.50 -3.13 -4.39
C VAL A 118 -3.20 -3.70 -3.82
N THR A 119 -2.92 -3.40 -2.56
CA THR A 119 -1.78 -3.93 -1.83
C THR A 119 -2.22 -4.59 -0.52
N THR A 120 -1.25 -4.99 0.30
CA THR A 120 -1.47 -5.53 1.65
C THR A 120 -0.85 -4.61 2.69
N VAL A 121 -1.35 -4.63 3.92
CA VAL A 121 -0.80 -3.83 5.02
C VAL A 121 0.71 -4.10 5.22
N PRO A 122 1.22 -5.35 5.19
CA PRO A 122 2.65 -5.61 5.28
C PRO A 122 3.48 -5.00 4.14
N LEU A 123 2.99 -5.04 2.89
CA LEU A 123 3.68 -4.43 1.74
C LEU A 123 3.67 -2.90 1.83
N LEU A 124 2.55 -2.31 2.26
CA LEU A 124 2.46 -0.87 2.49
C LEU A 124 3.46 -0.42 3.57
N ARG A 125 3.54 -1.16 4.68
CA ARG A 125 4.49 -0.87 5.76
C ARG A 125 5.95 -1.07 5.34
N ASP A 126 6.22 -2.05 4.48
CA ASP A 126 7.56 -2.22 3.90
C ASP A 126 7.95 -1.04 3.00
N TRP A 127 7.04 -0.55 2.16
CA TRP A 127 7.27 0.68 1.40
C TRP A 127 7.51 1.88 2.33
N ALA A 128 6.67 2.04 3.35
CA ALA A 128 6.80 3.12 4.34
C ALA A 128 8.14 3.09 5.10
N LYS A 129 8.79 1.92 5.25
CA LYS A 129 10.15 1.80 5.84
C LYS A 129 11.24 2.38 4.95
N ARG A 130 11.04 2.30 3.63
CA ARG A 130 12.07 2.53 2.63
C ARG A 130 11.98 3.91 1.99
N THR A 131 10.78 4.51 2.01
CA THR A 131 10.57 5.88 1.54
C THR A 131 11.20 6.88 2.52
N ASP A 132 11.77 7.97 2.00
CA ASP A 132 12.31 9.09 2.79
C ASP A 132 11.24 10.17 3.05
N ALA A 133 9.98 9.74 3.16
CA ALA A 133 8.82 10.63 3.36
C ALA A 133 8.57 11.02 4.83
N GLY A 134 9.51 10.70 5.73
CA GLY A 134 9.33 10.87 7.18
C GLY A 134 8.28 9.94 7.81
N ILE A 135 7.72 8.99 7.05
CA ILE A 135 6.77 7.98 7.52
C ILE A 135 7.56 6.88 8.24
N LYS A 136 7.12 6.49 9.43
CA LYS A 136 7.68 5.35 10.14
C LYS A 136 6.85 4.10 9.86
N SER A 137 7.51 2.96 9.86
CA SER A 137 6.82 1.68 9.60
C SER A 137 5.83 1.22 10.65
N THR A 138 5.97 1.77 11.86
CA THR A 138 5.06 1.57 12.98
C THR A 138 3.82 2.45 12.89
N ASP A 139 3.82 3.41 11.97
CA ASP A 139 2.71 4.33 11.82
C ASP A 139 1.45 3.56 11.40
N ASP A 140 0.31 4.04 11.91
CA ASP A 140 -0.98 3.52 11.51
C ASP A 140 -1.18 3.80 10.01
N VAL A 141 -1.92 2.91 9.33
CA VAL A 141 -2.28 3.08 7.93
C VAL A 141 -3.03 4.41 7.71
N ALA A 142 -3.76 4.90 8.71
CA ALA A 142 -4.36 6.23 8.68
C ALA A 142 -3.32 7.35 8.48
N VAL A 143 -2.18 7.27 9.17
CA VAL A 143 -1.08 8.24 9.05
C VAL A 143 -0.43 8.15 7.67
N ILE A 144 -0.26 6.94 7.13
CA ILE A 144 0.25 6.74 5.77
C ILE A 144 -0.70 7.38 4.75
N PHE A 145 -2.01 7.18 4.88
CA PHE A 145 -3.01 7.81 4.01
C PHE A 145 -3.10 9.33 4.17
N ASP A 146 -2.57 9.89 5.26
CA ASP A 146 -2.47 11.32 5.51
C ASP A 146 -1.14 11.92 5.02
N ASN A 147 -0.25 11.15 4.38
CA ASN A 147 0.99 11.65 3.79
C ASN A 147 0.84 11.89 2.27
N GLU A 148 1.33 13.02 1.76
CA GLU A 148 1.23 13.38 0.34
C GLU A 148 2.18 12.56 -0.56
N THR A 149 3.40 12.25 -0.08
CA THR A 149 4.37 11.40 -0.80
C THR A 149 3.81 10.01 -1.07
N PHE A 150 2.94 9.50 -0.20
CA PHE A 150 2.23 8.25 -0.49
C PHE A 150 1.43 8.31 -1.80
N TYR A 151 0.74 9.42 -2.06
CA TYR A 151 -0.05 9.58 -3.28
C TYR A 151 0.85 9.84 -4.49
N THR A 152 1.89 10.67 -4.33
CA THR A 152 2.95 10.87 -5.35
C THR A 152 3.48 9.52 -5.86
N ASP A 153 3.92 8.67 -4.93
CA ASP A 153 4.54 7.39 -5.31
C ASP A 153 3.51 6.37 -5.85
N VAL A 154 2.24 6.48 -5.46
CA VAL A 154 1.16 5.59 -5.96
C VAL A 154 0.73 5.98 -7.37
N PHE A 155 0.64 7.27 -7.67
CA PHE A 155 0.21 7.75 -8.98
C PHE A 155 1.30 7.56 -10.03
N ALA A 156 2.56 7.72 -9.63
CA ALA A 156 3.75 7.42 -10.43
C ALA A 156 3.70 8.09 -11.82
N ASP A 157 3.33 9.37 -11.86
CA ASP A 157 3.13 10.20 -13.06
C ASP A 157 4.18 11.33 -13.19
N ASP A 158 5.30 11.20 -12.49
CA ASP A 158 6.35 12.23 -12.36
C ASP A 158 5.85 13.56 -11.77
N ALA A 159 4.72 13.59 -11.06
CA ALA A 159 4.18 14.80 -10.43
C ALA A 159 4.02 14.64 -8.91
N ALA A 160 4.23 15.72 -8.16
CA ALA A 160 3.96 15.74 -6.73
C ALA A 160 2.45 15.87 -6.48
N ALA A 161 1.92 15.05 -5.58
CA ALA A 161 0.57 15.18 -5.07
C ALA A 161 0.50 16.22 -3.96
N PHE A 162 -0.47 17.12 -4.03
CA PHE A 162 -0.74 18.16 -3.04
C PHE A 162 -2.17 18.02 -2.52
N ARG A 163 -2.38 17.97 -1.22
CA ARG A 163 -3.69 17.90 -0.59
C ARG A 163 -4.41 19.22 -0.68
N PHE A 164 -5.70 19.16 -0.99
CA PHE A 164 -6.61 20.30 -0.95
C PHE A 164 -7.65 20.14 0.14
N ALA A 165 -8.31 18.98 0.21
CA ALA A 165 -9.32 18.72 1.22
C ALA A 165 -9.55 17.21 1.39
N GLU A 166 -9.92 16.81 2.61
CA GLU A 166 -10.55 15.51 2.84
C GLU A 166 -12.07 15.65 2.61
N LEU A 167 -12.66 14.69 1.90
CA LEU A 167 -14.09 14.61 1.64
C LEU A 167 -14.77 13.64 2.63
N PRO A 168 -15.93 14.01 3.17
CA PRO A 168 -16.66 13.12 4.06
C PRO A 168 -17.31 11.98 3.27
N VAL A 169 -16.93 10.74 3.56
CA VAL A 169 -17.63 9.54 3.06
C VAL A 169 -18.36 8.83 4.20
N LYS A 170 -19.56 8.35 3.93
CA LYS A 170 -20.48 7.69 4.86
C LYS A 170 -20.31 6.16 4.79
N ARG A 171 -20.85 5.47 5.81
CA ARG A 171 -21.01 4.00 5.86
C ARG A 171 -19.70 3.23 5.57
N LYS A 172 -18.76 3.33 6.49
CA LYS A 172 -17.50 2.56 6.48
C LYS A 172 -17.71 1.27 7.31
N PRO A 173 -17.12 0.12 6.94
CA PRO A 173 -17.01 -1.02 7.84
C PRO A 173 -16.33 -0.58 9.14
N ALA A 174 -16.73 -1.17 10.27
CA ALA A 174 -16.21 -0.75 11.58
C ALA A 174 -14.69 -0.98 11.72
N ASP A 175 -14.13 -1.93 10.97
CA ASP A 175 -12.72 -2.28 10.95
C ASP A 175 -11.92 -1.57 9.83
N ALA A 176 -12.58 -0.68 9.06
CA ALA A 176 -11.98 -0.02 7.92
C ALA A 176 -11.44 1.37 8.26
N VAL A 177 -10.22 1.65 7.78
CA VAL A 177 -9.66 3.01 7.73
C VAL A 177 -9.92 3.54 6.32
N VAL A 178 -10.56 4.69 6.21
CA VAL A 178 -10.92 5.27 4.91
C VAL A 178 -10.62 6.76 4.88
N LYS A 179 -9.88 7.18 3.85
CA LYS A 179 -9.58 8.58 3.53
C LYS A 179 -10.00 8.86 2.10
N ALA A 180 -10.80 9.91 1.88
CA ALA A 180 -11.15 10.38 0.55
C ALA A 180 -10.56 11.78 0.38
N MET A 181 -9.66 11.96 -0.57
CA MET A 181 -8.87 13.17 -0.71
C MET A 181 -9.13 13.82 -2.07
N LEU A 182 -9.29 15.14 -2.07
CA LEU A 182 -9.03 15.95 -3.25
C LEU A 182 -7.58 16.36 -3.24
N LEU A 183 -6.88 16.01 -4.31
CA LEU A 183 -5.46 16.23 -4.52
C LEU A 183 -5.26 17.05 -5.80
N GLY A 184 -4.11 17.70 -5.88
CA GLY A 184 -3.59 18.28 -7.11
C GLY A 184 -2.25 17.64 -7.45
N GLU A 185 -2.09 17.15 -8.67
CA GLU A 185 -0.80 16.69 -9.20
C GLU A 185 -0.17 17.78 -10.06
N SER A 186 1.11 18.07 -9.81
CA SER A 186 1.88 19.06 -10.57
C SER A 186 3.39 18.87 -10.39
N GLN A 187 4.15 19.16 -11.44
CA GLN A 187 5.61 19.29 -11.41
C GLN A 187 6.07 20.71 -11.05
N ASP A 188 5.22 21.71 -11.32
CA ASP A 188 5.53 23.13 -11.21
C ASP A 188 5.15 23.72 -9.83
N GLY A 189 4.99 22.87 -8.83
CA GLY A 189 4.47 23.22 -7.51
C GLY A 189 2.94 23.18 -7.43
N VAL A 190 2.39 23.63 -6.29
CA VAL A 190 0.96 23.48 -5.96
C VAL A 190 0.06 24.06 -7.07
N PRO A 191 -0.86 23.28 -7.66
CA PRO A 191 -1.78 23.79 -8.67
C PRO A 191 -2.82 24.75 -8.07
N GLU A 192 -3.53 25.53 -8.90
CA GLU A 192 -4.55 26.46 -8.41
C GLU A 192 -5.77 25.77 -7.77
N GLY A 193 -6.07 24.56 -8.21
CA GLY A 193 -7.17 23.75 -7.71
C GLY A 193 -6.87 22.26 -7.86
N PRO A 194 -7.65 21.39 -7.18
CA PRO A 194 -7.43 19.96 -7.26
C PRO A 194 -7.84 19.41 -8.62
N ASN A 195 -6.99 18.53 -9.17
CA ASN A 195 -7.22 17.83 -10.44
C ASN A 195 -7.39 16.31 -10.24
N MET A 196 -7.30 15.82 -9.00
CA MET A 196 -7.32 14.40 -8.68
C MET A 196 -8.26 14.11 -7.49
N LEU A 197 -9.07 13.07 -7.62
CA LEU A 197 -9.90 12.53 -6.53
C LEU A 197 -9.38 11.14 -6.19
N ALA A 198 -8.94 10.94 -4.95
CA ALA A 198 -8.43 9.67 -4.45
C ALA A 198 -9.27 9.14 -3.28
N VAL A 199 -9.41 7.82 -3.20
CA VAL A 199 -10.04 7.12 -2.08
C VAL A 199 -9.13 5.97 -1.64
N SER A 200 -8.61 6.08 -0.43
CA SER A 200 -7.74 5.09 0.21
C SER A 200 -8.52 4.33 1.28
N VAL A 201 -8.47 3.00 1.23
CA VAL A 201 -9.22 2.11 2.11
C VAL A 201 -8.30 1.02 2.62
N LYS A 202 -8.24 0.83 3.93
CA LYS A 202 -7.72 -0.39 4.56
C LYS A 202 -8.90 -1.16 5.11
N GLN A 203 -9.06 -2.42 4.70
CA GLN A 203 -10.06 -3.36 5.21
C GLN A 203 -9.39 -4.70 5.48
N GLY A 204 -9.41 -5.17 6.74
CA GLY A 204 -8.57 -6.29 7.16
C GLY A 204 -7.08 -6.06 6.82
N GLU A 205 -6.47 -7.02 6.13
CA GLU A 205 -5.08 -6.97 5.64
C GLU A 205 -4.92 -6.31 4.27
N ARG A 206 -6.02 -5.91 3.61
CA ARG A 206 -5.98 -5.31 2.27
C ARG A 206 -6.00 -3.80 2.33
N VAL A 207 -5.29 -3.21 1.38
CA VAL A 207 -5.29 -1.77 1.11
C VAL A 207 -5.69 -1.55 -0.34
N TYR A 208 -6.62 -0.63 -0.56
CA TYR A 208 -7.11 -0.20 -1.86
C TYR A 208 -6.87 1.29 -1.99
N VAL A 209 -6.33 1.72 -3.12
CA VAL A 209 -6.21 3.14 -3.48
C VAL A 209 -6.84 3.31 -4.84
N LEU A 210 -7.95 4.03 -4.89
CA LEU A 210 -8.64 4.39 -6.13
C LEU A 210 -8.35 5.84 -6.44
N TRP A 211 -8.11 6.17 -7.71
CA TRP A 211 -7.98 7.56 -8.11
C TRP A 211 -8.50 7.81 -9.52
N ARG A 212 -8.90 9.06 -9.77
CA ARG A 212 -9.36 9.53 -11.07
C ARG A 212 -9.18 11.03 -11.21
N GLU A 213 -8.98 11.46 -12.45
CA GLU A 213 -8.99 12.88 -12.78
C GLU A 213 -10.34 13.54 -12.48
N VAL A 214 -10.27 14.76 -11.97
CA VAL A 214 -11.40 15.65 -11.78
C VAL A 214 -11.02 17.06 -12.21
N LYS A 215 -12.01 17.88 -12.55
CA LYS A 215 -11.78 19.31 -12.84
C LYS A 215 -12.50 20.15 -11.80
N VAL A 216 -11.77 20.58 -10.77
CA VAL A 216 -12.26 21.45 -9.71
C VAL A 216 -11.54 22.79 -9.83
N PRO A 217 -12.24 23.88 -10.18
CA PRO A 217 -11.62 25.20 -10.23
C PRO A 217 -11.01 25.57 -8.88
N GLY A 218 -9.90 26.30 -8.92
CA GLY A 218 -9.33 26.91 -7.73
C GLY A 218 -10.34 27.81 -7.01
N ILE A 219 -10.25 27.87 -5.70
CA ILE A 219 -11.02 28.83 -4.90
C ILE A 219 -10.14 30.06 -4.73
N ALA A 220 -10.46 31.17 -5.38
CA ALA A 220 -9.61 32.37 -5.40
C ALA A 220 -9.17 32.85 -4.00
N ALA A 221 -10.02 32.70 -2.99
CA ALA A 221 -9.70 33.03 -1.60
C ALA A 221 -8.62 32.13 -0.97
N CYS A 222 -8.39 30.95 -1.53
CA CYS A 222 -7.44 29.92 -1.08
C CYS A 222 -6.22 29.79 -2.03
N GLY A 223 -5.99 30.77 -2.91
CA GLY A 223 -4.95 30.69 -3.93
C GLY A 223 -3.52 30.61 -3.39
N VAL A 224 -2.63 30.01 -4.20
CA VAL A 224 -1.20 29.85 -3.92
C VAL A 224 -0.52 31.22 -3.77
N GLY A 225 0.41 31.36 -2.81
CA GLY A 225 1.13 32.60 -2.53
C GLY A 225 0.46 33.56 -1.54
N ARG A 226 -0.77 33.26 -1.09
CA ARG A 226 -1.48 34.05 -0.06
C ARG A 226 -1.42 33.44 1.35
N MET A 227 -1.11 32.16 1.44
CA MET A 227 -1.05 31.41 2.69
C MET A 227 -0.14 30.19 2.54
N ASP A 228 0.40 29.72 3.67
CA ASP A 228 1.11 28.45 3.74
C ASP A 228 0.18 27.26 3.44
N GLU A 229 0.77 26.08 3.28
CA GLU A 229 0.07 24.88 2.84
C GLU A 229 -1.07 24.47 3.78
N GLU A 230 -0.82 24.45 5.09
CA GLU A 230 -1.80 24.06 6.10
C GLU A 230 -3.02 24.98 6.07
N LYS A 231 -2.82 26.31 6.02
CA LYS A 231 -3.90 27.29 5.89
C LYS A 231 -4.66 27.15 4.56
N ARG A 232 -3.97 26.77 3.47
CA ARG A 232 -4.61 26.51 2.18
C ARG A 232 -5.56 25.32 2.29
N GLN A 233 -5.10 24.22 2.90
CA GLN A 233 -5.93 23.03 3.13
C GLN A 233 -7.16 23.37 3.99
N GLU A 234 -6.98 24.12 5.09
CA GLU A 234 -8.08 24.60 5.92
C GLU A 234 -9.06 25.49 5.15
N CYS A 235 -8.54 26.40 4.31
CA CYS A 235 -9.36 27.28 3.47
C CYS A 235 -10.22 26.46 2.50
N PHE A 236 -9.63 25.49 1.81
CA PHE A 236 -10.37 24.58 0.93
C PHE A 236 -11.40 23.77 1.71
N ALA A 237 -11.03 23.17 2.86
CA ALA A 237 -11.97 22.43 3.69
C ALA A 237 -13.19 23.26 4.11
N LYS A 238 -13.01 24.57 4.40
CA LYS A 238 -14.09 25.48 4.77
C LYS A 238 -14.92 25.98 3.60
N ARG A 239 -14.30 26.22 2.44
CA ARG A 239 -14.93 26.91 1.29
C ARG A 239 -15.44 25.95 0.22
N LEU A 240 -14.91 24.73 0.16
CA LEU A 240 -15.33 23.70 -0.78
C LEU A 240 -16.79 23.28 -0.55
N PRO A 241 -17.31 23.10 0.68
CA PRO A 241 -18.68 22.63 0.91
C PRO A 241 -19.79 23.51 0.30
N VAL A 242 -19.52 24.81 0.16
CA VAL A 242 -20.47 25.76 -0.45
C VAL A 242 -20.35 25.84 -1.98
N GLN A 243 -19.39 25.14 -2.58
CA GLN A 243 -19.24 25.10 -4.04
C GLN A 243 -20.30 24.19 -4.68
N ARG A 244 -20.80 24.61 -5.85
CA ARG A 244 -21.87 23.89 -6.58
C ARG A 244 -21.55 22.41 -6.84
N ARG A 245 -20.27 22.05 -7.01
CA ARG A 245 -19.83 20.68 -7.33
C ARG A 245 -19.53 19.82 -6.11
N TYR A 246 -19.60 20.35 -4.89
CA TYR A 246 -19.18 19.62 -3.69
C TYR A 246 -19.94 18.31 -3.49
N SER A 247 -21.27 18.34 -3.59
CA SER A 247 -22.10 17.15 -3.44
C SER A 247 -21.80 16.08 -4.48
N GLN A 248 -21.41 16.48 -5.70
CA GLN A 248 -21.00 15.56 -6.77
C GLN A 248 -19.66 14.89 -6.44
N LEU A 249 -18.70 15.64 -5.90
CA LEU A 249 -17.39 15.11 -5.49
C LEU A 249 -17.53 14.12 -4.32
N VAL A 250 -18.33 14.47 -3.31
CA VAL A 250 -18.63 13.58 -2.18
C VAL A 250 -19.33 12.31 -2.67
N SER A 251 -20.30 12.44 -3.58
CA SER A 251 -21.00 11.28 -4.14
C SER A 251 -20.07 10.39 -4.97
N ALA A 252 -19.15 10.98 -5.74
CA ALA A 252 -18.16 10.24 -6.50
C ALA A 252 -17.19 9.46 -5.59
N ALA A 253 -16.70 10.10 -4.52
CA ALA A 253 -15.86 9.45 -3.51
C ALA A 253 -16.59 8.30 -2.83
N GLN A 254 -17.88 8.48 -2.52
CA GLN A 254 -18.70 7.42 -1.94
C GLN A 254 -18.88 6.23 -2.89
N VAL A 255 -19.08 6.48 -4.18
CA VAL A 255 -19.17 5.39 -5.18
C VAL A 255 -17.86 4.61 -5.23
N MET A 256 -16.72 5.30 -5.35
CA MET A 256 -15.39 4.67 -5.35
C MET A 256 -15.15 3.82 -4.09
N LEU A 257 -15.58 4.31 -2.92
CA LEU A 257 -15.52 3.53 -1.68
C LEU A 257 -16.37 2.25 -1.77
N ASN A 258 -17.62 2.37 -2.23
CA ASN A 258 -18.55 1.24 -2.34
C ASN A 258 -18.12 0.21 -3.39
N ASP A 259 -17.24 0.57 -4.33
CA ASP A 259 -16.77 -0.34 -5.36
C ASP A 259 -15.75 -1.36 -4.81
N VAL A 260 -15.07 -1.05 -3.71
CA VAL A 260 -14.05 -1.94 -3.10
C VAL A 260 -14.43 -2.48 -1.73
N VAL A 261 -15.33 -1.79 -1.01
CA VAL A 261 -15.84 -2.26 0.27
C VAL A 261 -16.97 -3.27 0.03
N GLN A 262 -16.81 -4.45 0.63
CA GLN A 262 -17.83 -5.50 0.69
C GLN A 262 -18.60 -5.44 2.02
#